data_AF-A0A7Y0ENW4-F1
#
_entry.id   AF-A0A7Y0ENW4-F1
#
_cell.length_a   1.000
_cell.length_b   1.000
_cell.length_c   1.000
_cell.angle_alpha   90.00
_cell.angle_beta   90.00
_cell.angle_gamma   90.00
#
_symmetry.space_group_name_H-M   'P 1'
#
loop_
_entity.id
_entity.type
_entity.pdbx_description
1 polymer ?
#
loop_
_entity_poly.entity_id
_entity_poly.type
_entity_poly.pdbx_seq_one_letter_code
_entity_poly.pdbx_strand_id
1 'polypeptide(L)'
;MSDPRQTSADRQLELAKIERMGSYARGVIYRSKFGHVCPVCAGPKKMEYELCIACAGEARQASALGAGGVTLADIVRFGHYAYKGEQMYRVMQGYKSADDPAAGEYQKDVKYIAADALAVHYPCIAKLAGSMPTAWATIPSTCSSRNYGKPHVLTNLVAPFMARMGIQQLQLQANEGKVHNRIDPQVFSLATEPRRPQLAHVLLIEDSWTSGATVQSVAAMLRLRGAAHITVYCMARIIDLDWIASNFDSDVVKGFRHLRYKDQCPWLLCQHPV
;
A
#
# COMPACT_ATOMS: atom_id res chain seq x y z
N MET A 1 -2.40 -10.42 27.10
CA MET A 1 -2.08 -9.20 27.87
C MET A 1 -0.78 -8.66 27.29
N SER A 2 -0.77 -7.46 26.74
CA SER A 2 0.42 -6.82 26.15
C SER A 2 1.47 -6.52 27.23
N ASP A 3 2.77 -6.66 26.92
CA ASP A 3 3.85 -6.24 27.83
C ASP A 3 3.81 -4.69 27.97
N PRO A 4 3.69 -4.14 29.20
CA PRO A 4 3.67 -2.69 29.41
C PRO A 4 4.85 -1.93 28.78
N ARG A 5 6.01 -2.57 28.67
CA ARG A 5 7.19 -1.98 28.01
C ARG A 5 7.04 -1.90 26.50
N GLN A 6 6.37 -2.87 25.88
CA GLN A 6 6.08 -2.88 24.45
C GLN A 6 5.09 -1.76 24.10
N THR A 7 4.01 -1.62 24.87
CA THR A 7 3.04 -0.51 24.71
C THR A 7 3.72 0.86 24.86
N SER A 8 4.66 1.01 25.80
CA SER A 8 5.43 2.25 25.94
C SER A 8 6.31 2.54 24.72
N ALA A 9 6.95 1.53 24.15
CA ALA A 9 7.80 1.67 22.96
C ALA A 9 6.97 1.97 21.69
N ASP A 10 5.84 1.29 21.54
CA ASP A 10 4.91 1.50 20.42
C ASP A 10 4.36 2.93 20.43
N ARG A 11 4.00 3.45 21.61
CA ARG A 11 3.55 4.83 21.74
C ARG A 11 4.65 5.85 21.44
N GLN A 12 5.89 5.59 21.85
CA GLN A 12 7.02 6.46 21.50
C GLN A 12 7.26 6.49 19.99
N LEU A 13 7.08 5.35 19.30
CA LEU A 13 7.21 5.26 17.85
C LEU A 13 6.14 6.10 17.14
N GLU A 14 4.88 6.02 17.59
CA GLU A 14 3.79 6.83 17.05
C GLU A 14 4.07 8.33 17.21
N LEU A 15 4.52 8.76 18.39
CA LEU A 15 4.88 10.16 18.65
C LEU A 15 6.04 10.64 17.77
N ALA A 16 7.10 9.83 17.63
CA ALA A 16 8.22 10.15 16.75
C ALA A 16 7.80 10.23 15.27
N LYS A 17 6.89 9.37 14.83
CA LYS A 17 6.29 9.46 13.48
C LYS A 17 5.56 10.80 13.32
N ILE A 18 4.72 11.19 14.27
CA ILE A 18 3.98 12.47 14.25
C ILE A 18 4.94 13.66 14.18
N GLU A 19 5.99 13.67 14.99
CA GLU A 19 6.98 14.75 14.98
C GLU A 19 7.65 14.89 13.60
N ARG A 20 7.99 13.77 12.96
CA ARG A 20 8.68 13.77 11.67
C ARG A 20 7.81 14.18 10.49
N MET A 21 6.57 13.69 10.43
CA MET A 21 5.73 13.84 9.23
C MET A 21 4.38 14.47 9.47
N GLY A 22 3.99 14.75 10.72
CA GLY A 22 2.68 15.32 11.06
C GLY A 22 2.40 16.68 10.43
N SER A 23 3.45 17.44 10.09
CA SER A 23 3.33 18.75 9.45
C SER A 23 3.00 18.67 7.95
N TYR A 24 3.29 17.56 7.27
CA TYR A 24 3.17 17.44 5.81
C TYR A 24 2.42 16.21 5.32
N ALA A 25 2.38 15.12 6.07
CA ALA A 25 1.63 13.92 5.71
C ALA A 25 0.13 14.15 5.90
N ARG A 26 -0.67 13.61 4.98
CA ARG A 26 -2.13 13.74 5.01
C ARG A 26 -2.77 12.40 5.38
N GLY A 27 -3.73 12.44 6.29
CA GLY A 27 -4.47 11.26 6.71
C GLY A 27 -5.33 10.71 5.57
N VAL A 28 -5.34 9.39 5.43
CA VAL A 28 -6.13 8.70 4.41
C VAL A 28 -7.57 8.54 4.87
N ILE A 29 -8.51 8.74 3.96
CA ILE A 29 -9.93 8.48 4.17
C ILE A 29 -10.43 7.49 3.14
N TYR A 30 -11.39 6.65 3.53
CA TYR A 30 -12.03 5.66 2.65
C TYR A 30 -13.49 5.97 2.36
N ARG A 31 -14.00 7.03 2.99
CA ARG A 31 -15.37 7.53 2.85
C ARG A 31 -15.34 9.04 2.98
N SER A 32 -16.23 9.70 2.27
CA SER A 32 -16.52 11.12 2.42
C SER A 32 -18.03 11.30 2.51
N LYS A 33 -18.47 12.42 3.09
CA LYS A 33 -19.89 12.74 3.29
C LYS A 33 -20.72 12.60 2.00
N PHE A 34 -20.12 12.95 0.85
CA PHE A 34 -20.78 12.98 -0.46
C PHE A 34 -20.34 11.83 -1.38
N GLY A 35 -19.60 10.84 -0.89
CA GLY A 35 -19.23 9.67 -1.68
C GLY A 35 -18.16 9.92 -2.76
N HIS A 36 -17.34 10.96 -2.66
CA HIS A 36 -16.26 11.27 -3.61
C HIS A 36 -14.95 10.49 -3.41
N VAL A 37 -14.95 9.47 -2.55
CA VAL A 37 -13.76 8.69 -2.23
C VAL A 37 -14.00 7.22 -2.57
N CYS A 38 -13.09 6.64 -3.34
CA CYS A 38 -13.11 5.23 -3.71
C CYS A 38 -12.86 4.35 -2.48
N PRO A 39 -13.74 3.39 -2.16
CA PRO A 39 -13.59 2.54 -0.98
C PRO A 39 -12.44 1.52 -1.10
N VAL A 40 -11.89 1.34 -2.30
CA VAL A 40 -10.74 0.43 -2.54
C VAL A 40 -9.43 1.20 -2.40
N CYS A 41 -9.20 2.20 -3.25
CA CYS A 41 -7.90 2.87 -3.33
C CYS A 41 -7.84 4.23 -2.63
N ALA A 42 -8.88 4.62 -1.89
CA ALA A 42 -8.99 5.93 -1.23
C ALA A 42 -8.81 7.14 -2.18
N GLY A 43 -8.85 6.94 -3.49
CA GLY A 43 -8.71 7.99 -4.49
C GLY A 43 -10.01 8.74 -4.77
N PRO A 44 -9.95 9.87 -5.46
CA PRO A 44 -11.14 10.60 -5.92
C PRO A 44 -12.01 9.73 -6.84
N LYS A 45 -13.32 9.81 -6.68
CA LYS A 45 -14.32 9.25 -7.61
C LYS A 45 -15.52 10.17 -7.74
N LYS A 46 -16.26 10.03 -8.84
CA LYS A 46 -17.54 10.75 -8.97
C LYS A 46 -18.60 10.04 -8.15
N MET A 47 -19.60 10.77 -7.69
CA MET A 47 -20.57 10.28 -6.71
C MET A 47 -21.44 9.15 -7.28
N GLU A 48 -21.71 9.18 -8.58
CA GLU A 48 -22.54 8.24 -9.32
C GLU A 48 -21.88 6.86 -9.54
N TYR A 49 -20.57 6.74 -9.31
CA TYR A 49 -19.86 5.47 -9.45
C TYR A 49 -19.51 4.88 -8.10
N GLU A 50 -19.61 3.56 -7.94
CA GLU A 50 -19.18 2.88 -6.71
C GLU A 50 -17.65 2.92 -6.52
N LEU A 51 -16.91 2.86 -7.63
CA LEU A 51 -15.44 2.84 -7.68
C LEU A 51 -14.91 3.99 -8.53
N CYS A 52 -13.65 4.37 -8.33
CA CYS A 52 -12.97 5.26 -9.27
C CYS A 52 -12.70 4.53 -10.61
N ILE A 53 -12.42 5.30 -11.66
CA ILE A 53 -12.21 4.77 -13.02
C ILE A 53 -11.12 3.69 -13.08
N ALA A 54 -10.03 3.86 -12.32
CA ALA A 54 -8.93 2.90 -12.28
C ALA A 54 -9.39 1.57 -11.66
N CYS A 55 -9.93 1.60 -10.44
CA CYS A 55 -10.38 0.38 -9.75
C CYS A 55 -11.53 -0.32 -10.50
N ALA A 56 -12.46 0.44 -11.10
CA ALA A 56 -13.50 -0.14 -11.94
C ALA A 56 -12.93 -0.81 -13.20
N GLY A 57 -11.95 -0.19 -13.84
CA GLY A 57 -11.25 -0.75 -14.99
C GLY A 57 -10.44 -2.00 -14.63
N GLU A 58 -9.78 -2.01 -13.48
CA GLU A 58 -9.04 -3.16 -12.96
C GLU A 58 -9.98 -4.32 -12.65
N ALA A 59 -11.12 -4.07 -11.99
CA ALA A 59 -12.12 -5.09 -11.71
C ALA A 59 -12.69 -5.72 -12.99
N ARG A 60 -13.01 -4.91 -14.01
CA ARG A 60 -13.48 -5.41 -15.31
C ARG A 60 -12.42 -6.26 -16.03
N GLN A 61 -11.16 -5.82 -15.99
CA GLN A 61 -10.07 -6.60 -16.58
C GLN A 61 -9.90 -7.93 -15.85
N ALA A 62 -9.94 -7.91 -14.51
CA ALA A 62 -9.81 -9.10 -13.70
C ALA A 62 -10.96 -10.10 -13.92
N SER A 63 -12.20 -9.63 -14.07
CA SER A 63 -13.35 -10.50 -14.40
C SER A 63 -13.24 -11.15 -15.78
N ALA A 64 -12.48 -10.53 -16.71
CA ALA A 64 -12.26 -11.09 -18.03
C ALA A 64 -11.09 -12.12 -18.07
N LEU A 65 -10.39 -12.33 -16.96
CA LEU A 65 -9.28 -13.28 -16.88
C LEU A 65 -9.79 -14.70 -16.62
N GLY A 66 -9.94 -15.49 -17.69
CA GLY A 66 -10.35 -16.90 -17.63
C GLY A 66 -11.85 -17.10 -17.40
N ALA A 67 -12.30 -18.36 -17.40
CA ALA A 67 -13.72 -18.73 -17.42
C ALA A 67 -14.53 -18.35 -16.15
N GLY A 68 -13.87 -17.88 -15.08
CA GLY A 68 -14.51 -17.39 -13.85
C GLY A 68 -13.98 -16.04 -13.36
N GLY A 69 -13.15 -15.37 -14.16
CA GLY A 69 -12.41 -14.20 -13.71
C GLY A 69 -11.38 -14.53 -12.62
N VAL A 70 -10.71 -13.48 -12.14
CA VAL A 70 -9.84 -13.55 -10.96
C VAL A 70 -10.22 -12.45 -9.99
N THR A 71 -10.24 -12.76 -8.70
CA THR A 71 -10.42 -11.75 -7.65
C THR A 71 -9.11 -11.05 -7.37
N LEU A 72 -9.19 -9.73 -7.25
CA LEU A 72 -8.09 -8.85 -6.87
C LEU A 72 -7.79 -8.93 -5.37
N ALA A 73 -6.99 -8.00 -4.84
CA ALA A 73 -6.75 -7.90 -3.39
C ALA A 73 -8.06 -7.65 -2.63
N ASP A 74 -8.23 -8.35 -1.49
CA ASP A 74 -9.43 -8.25 -0.65
C ASP A 74 -9.47 -6.93 0.12
N ILE A 75 -8.30 -6.50 0.62
CA ILE A 75 -8.14 -5.28 1.40
C ILE A 75 -6.97 -4.49 0.84
N VAL A 76 -7.15 -3.18 0.71
CA VAL A 76 -6.07 -2.23 0.40
C VAL A 76 -6.05 -1.14 1.47
N ARG A 77 -4.89 -0.97 2.11
CA ARG A 77 -4.61 0.04 3.14
C ARG A 77 -3.43 0.93 2.78
N PHE A 78 -3.49 2.17 3.27
CA PHE A 78 -2.46 3.18 3.02
C PHE A 78 -2.01 3.80 4.34
N GLY A 79 -0.72 4.12 4.44
CA GLY A 79 -0.21 4.94 5.54
C GLY A 79 -0.73 6.38 5.42
N HIS A 80 -0.37 7.06 4.33
CA HIS A 80 -0.70 8.47 4.11
C HIS A 80 -1.05 8.78 2.66
N TYR A 81 -1.70 9.92 2.40
CA TYR A 81 -1.67 10.48 1.05
C TYR A 81 -0.34 11.20 0.80
N ALA A 82 0.14 11.12 -0.43
CA ALA A 82 1.27 11.87 -0.94
C ALA A 82 0.82 12.71 -2.14
N TYR A 83 0.74 14.03 -1.96
CA TYR A 83 0.26 14.93 -3.01
C TYR A 83 1.42 15.29 -3.93
N LYS A 84 1.23 15.12 -5.24
CA LYS A 84 2.27 15.43 -6.24
C LYS A 84 2.80 16.86 -6.01
N GLY A 85 4.12 17.00 -6.02
CA GLY A 85 4.81 18.28 -5.77
C GLY A 85 5.05 18.63 -4.29
N GLU A 86 4.35 17.98 -3.36
CA GLU A 86 4.50 18.22 -1.91
C GLU A 86 5.55 17.30 -1.25
N GLN A 87 5.85 17.57 0.03
CA GLN A 87 6.94 16.92 0.76
C GLN A 87 6.81 15.39 0.82
N MET A 88 5.63 14.86 1.16
CA MET A 88 5.44 13.39 1.21
C MET A 88 5.68 12.73 -0.14
N TYR A 89 5.34 13.40 -1.25
CA TYR A 89 5.64 12.88 -2.59
C TYR A 89 7.14 12.87 -2.86
N ARG A 90 7.89 13.90 -2.41
CA ARG A 90 9.35 13.93 -2.51
C ARG A 90 10.01 12.81 -1.71
N VAL A 91 9.54 12.55 -0.49
CA VAL A 91 9.99 11.42 0.34
C VAL A 91 9.85 10.11 -0.44
N MET A 92 8.67 9.84 -1.00
CA MET A 92 8.39 8.60 -1.75
C MET A 92 9.17 8.49 -3.07
N GLN A 93 9.58 9.60 -3.68
CA GLN A 93 10.44 9.58 -4.88
C GLN A 93 11.93 9.41 -4.53
N GLY A 94 12.39 10.13 -3.49
CA GLY A 94 13.80 10.26 -3.15
C GLY A 94 14.36 9.08 -2.35
N TYR A 95 13.57 8.40 -1.51
CA TYR A 95 14.09 7.35 -0.61
C TYR A 95 14.79 6.20 -1.33
N LYS A 96 14.43 5.94 -2.59
CA LYS A 96 14.97 4.89 -3.45
C LYS A 96 16.14 5.35 -4.33
N SER A 97 16.56 6.61 -4.23
CA SER A 97 17.60 7.20 -5.05
C SER A 97 18.90 7.29 -4.24
N ALA A 98 19.89 6.45 -4.55
CA ALA A 98 21.17 6.49 -3.84
C ALA A 98 21.92 7.83 -3.99
N ASP A 99 21.68 8.54 -5.11
CA ASP A 99 22.31 9.82 -5.42
C ASP A 99 21.63 11.03 -4.78
N ASP A 100 20.48 10.84 -4.11
CA ASP A 100 19.78 11.92 -3.41
C ASP A 100 20.43 12.11 -2.02
N PRO A 101 21.01 13.28 -1.72
CA PRO A 101 21.64 13.52 -0.41
C PRO A 101 20.68 13.35 0.78
N ALA A 102 19.37 13.51 0.56
CA ALA A 102 18.33 13.33 1.57
C ALA A 102 17.76 11.90 1.64
N ALA A 103 18.23 10.96 0.80
CA ALA A 103 17.72 9.60 0.74
C ALA A 103 17.71 8.90 2.11
N GLY A 104 18.74 9.12 2.93
CA GLY A 104 18.81 8.55 4.28
C GLY A 104 17.67 9.04 5.19
N GLU A 105 17.32 10.32 5.15
CA GLU A 105 16.19 10.88 5.90
C GLU A 105 14.85 10.40 5.36
N TYR A 106 14.71 10.34 4.03
CA TYR A 106 13.49 9.79 3.42
C TYR A 106 13.29 8.31 3.75
N GLN A 107 14.36 7.52 3.80
CA GLN A 107 14.30 6.12 4.24
C GLN A 107 13.91 6.01 5.72
N LYS A 108 14.34 6.94 6.59
CA LYS A 108 13.86 7.00 7.98
C LYS A 108 12.36 7.27 8.03
N ASP A 109 11.86 8.25 7.26
CA ASP A 109 10.42 8.54 7.20
C ASP A 109 9.61 7.32 6.73
N VAL A 110 10.06 6.65 5.67
CA VAL A 110 9.44 5.40 5.18
C VAL A 110 9.51 4.30 6.24
N LYS A 111 10.61 4.17 6.99
CA LYS A 111 10.69 3.21 8.11
C LYS A 111 9.69 3.51 9.22
N TYR A 112 9.42 4.77 9.56
CA TYR A 112 8.39 5.11 10.54
C TYR A 112 6.98 4.76 10.06
N ILE A 113 6.67 5.01 8.77
CA ILE A 113 5.39 4.61 8.17
C ILE A 113 5.25 3.08 8.16
N ALA A 114 6.34 2.37 7.87
CA ALA A 114 6.36 0.91 7.88
C ALA A 114 6.20 0.35 9.29
N ALA A 115 6.96 0.86 10.27
CA ALA A 115 6.92 0.37 11.64
C ALA A 115 5.55 0.57 12.29
N ASP A 116 4.90 1.69 12.00
CA ASP A 116 3.54 1.96 12.46
C ASP A 116 2.55 0.88 12.03
N ALA A 117 2.54 0.51 10.74
CA ALA A 117 1.60 -0.50 10.25
C ALA A 117 2.04 -1.94 10.52
N LEU A 118 3.34 -2.22 10.42
CA LEU A 118 3.90 -3.58 10.35
C LEU A 118 4.52 -4.06 11.67
N ALA A 119 4.71 -3.17 12.64
CA ALA A 119 5.19 -3.53 13.97
C ALA A 119 4.17 -3.16 15.05
N VAL A 120 3.76 -1.89 15.12
CA VAL A 120 2.81 -1.38 16.13
C VAL A 120 1.41 -1.93 15.87
N HIS A 121 0.87 -1.65 14.69
CA HIS A 121 -0.51 -2.01 14.34
C HIS A 121 -0.64 -3.36 13.63
N TYR A 122 0.41 -4.19 13.60
CA TYR A 122 0.37 -5.50 12.94
C TYR A 122 -0.76 -6.42 13.43
N PRO A 123 -1.07 -6.51 14.75
CA PRO A 123 -2.20 -7.32 15.23
C PRO A 123 -3.57 -6.85 14.71
N CYS A 124 -3.68 -5.59 14.27
CA CYS A 124 -4.92 -5.04 13.73
C CYS A 124 -5.27 -5.60 12.35
N ILE A 125 -4.32 -6.22 11.66
CA ILE A 125 -4.59 -6.95 10.42
C ILE A 125 -5.58 -8.09 10.67
N ALA A 126 -5.41 -8.89 11.74
CA ALA A 126 -6.38 -9.96 12.05
C ALA A 126 -7.77 -9.43 12.41
N LYS A 127 -7.85 -8.27 13.08
CA LYS A 127 -9.15 -7.63 13.37
C LYS A 127 -9.86 -7.19 12.09
N LEU A 128 -9.10 -6.77 11.08
CA LEU A 128 -9.63 -6.29 9.81
C LEU A 128 -9.95 -7.44 8.83
N ALA A 129 -9.04 -8.41 8.70
CA ALA A 129 -9.07 -9.48 7.70
C ALA A 129 -9.58 -10.82 8.24
N GLY A 130 -9.83 -10.93 9.56
CA GLY A 130 -10.26 -12.17 10.23
C GLY A 130 -9.14 -13.18 10.49
N SER A 131 -7.93 -12.97 9.97
CA SER A 131 -6.77 -13.85 10.18
C SER A 131 -5.45 -13.10 10.05
N MET A 132 -4.39 -13.64 10.65
CA MET A 132 -3.04 -13.09 10.49
C MET A 132 -2.42 -13.50 9.14
N PRO A 133 -1.57 -12.65 8.53
CA PRO A 133 -0.80 -13.05 7.36
C PRO A 133 0.07 -14.27 7.63
N THR A 134 0.12 -15.20 6.70
CA THR A 134 0.99 -16.39 6.71
C THR A 134 2.22 -16.21 5.81
N ALA A 135 2.14 -15.28 4.86
CA ALA A 135 3.23 -14.92 3.98
C ALA A 135 3.19 -13.42 3.65
N TRP A 136 4.32 -12.88 3.19
CA TRP A 136 4.41 -11.49 2.72
C TRP A 136 5.31 -11.34 1.51
N ALA A 137 5.15 -10.24 0.78
CA ALA A 137 6.06 -9.85 -0.27
C ALA A 137 6.08 -8.33 -0.46
N THR A 138 7.19 -7.82 -0.99
CA THR A 138 7.23 -6.52 -1.64
C THR A 138 7.00 -6.64 -3.13
N ILE A 139 6.45 -5.60 -3.75
CA ILE A 139 6.19 -5.59 -5.19
C ILE A 139 7.48 -5.25 -5.94
N PRO A 140 7.88 -6.07 -6.94
CA PRO A 140 9.09 -5.81 -7.70
C PRO A 140 8.89 -4.64 -8.66
N SER A 141 9.97 -3.89 -8.91
CA SER A 141 9.98 -2.89 -9.98
C SER A 141 9.76 -3.58 -11.33
N THR A 142 8.97 -2.97 -12.22
CA THR A 142 8.70 -3.46 -13.58
C THR A 142 9.75 -2.93 -14.56
N CYS A 143 9.81 -3.49 -15.78
CA CYS A 143 10.81 -3.16 -16.81
C CYS A 143 10.90 -1.68 -17.19
N SER A 144 9.84 -0.90 -16.96
CA SER A 144 9.81 0.56 -17.17
C SER A 144 10.54 1.37 -16.08
N SER A 145 11.02 0.72 -15.02
CA SER A 145 11.70 1.36 -13.88
C SER A 145 13.22 1.27 -14.01
N ARG A 146 13.94 2.34 -13.65
CA ARG A 146 15.41 2.33 -13.49
C ARG A 146 15.94 1.32 -12.46
N ASN A 147 15.04 0.78 -11.64
CA ASN A 147 15.31 -0.20 -10.60
C ASN A 147 14.89 -1.62 -10.98
N TYR A 148 14.49 -1.86 -12.23
CA TYR A 148 14.21 -3.21 -12.72
C TYR A 148 15.41 -4.14 -12.51
N GLY A 149 15.15 -5.36 -12.03
CA GLY A 149 16.17 -6.36 -11.72
C GLY A 149 17.06 -6.05 -10.50
N LYS A 150 16.89 -4.91 -9.83
CA LYS A 150 17.66 -4.54 -8.64
C LYS A 150 16.90 -4.91 -7.36
N PRO A 151 17.61 -5.27 -6.26
CA PRO A 151 16.98 -5.42 -4.95
C PRO A 151 16.17 -4.18 -4.58
N HIS A 152 14.90 -4.37 -4.21
CA HIS A 152 14.00 -3.27 -3.91
C HIS A 152 14.36 -2.67 -2.54
N VAL A 153 14.70 -1.38 -2.48
CA VAL A 153 15.07 -0.68 -1.23
C VAL A 153 14.02 -0.88 -0.14
N LEU A 154 12.73 -0.81 -0.50
CA LEU A 154 11.63 -1.09 0.42
C LEU A 154 11.75 -2.45 1.13
N THR A 155 12.18 -3.51 0.42
CA THR A 155 12.36 -4.84 1.01
C THR A 155 13.32 -4.79 2.18
N ASN A 156 14.45 -4.08 2.03
CA ASN A 156 15.44 -3.94 3.10
C ASN A 156 14.90 -3.13 4.28
N LEU A 157 14.00 -2.16 4.04
CA LEU A 157 13.40 -1.35 5.10
C LEU A 157 12.37 -2.15 5.92
N VAL A 158 11.62 -3.04 5.29
CA VAL A 158 10.49 -3.75 5.94
C VAL A 158 10.84 -5.16 6.43
N ALA A 159 11.85 -5.81 5.85
CA ALA A 159 12.25 -7.18 6.21
C ALA A 159 12.51 -7.38 7.72
N PRO A 160 13.15 -6.44 8.45
CA PRO A 160 13.34 -6.61 9.90
C PRO A 160 12.03 -6.74 10.69
N PHE A 161 10.98 -6.00 10.31
CA PHE A 161 9.67 -6.10 10.97
C PHE A 161 9.02 -7.45 10.69
N MET A 162 9.07 -7.89 9.43
CA MET A 162 8.46 -9.14 9.01
C MET A 162 9.20 -10.38 9.55
N ALA A 163 10.54 -10.32 9.63
CA ALA A 163 11.35 -11.36 10.24
C ALA A 163 10.99 -11.58 11.71
N ARG A 164 10.69 -10.51 12.46
CA ARG A 164 10.22 -10.60 13.85
C ARG A 164 8.89 -11.35 13.97
N MET A 165 8.04 -11.31 12.94
CA MET A 165 6.76 -12.03 12.92
C MET A 165 6.92 -13.50 12.53
N GLY A 166 8.09 -13.91 12.02
CA GLY A 166 8.37 -15.31 11.66
C GLY A 166 7.57 -15.82 10.45
N ILE A 167 7.01 -14.93 9.63
CA ILE A 167 6.20 -15.32 8.47
C ILE A 167 7.02 -15.36 7.18
N GLN A 168 6.62 -16.23 6.25
CA GLN A 168 7.38 -16.51 5.04
C GLN A 168 7.44 -15.29 4.10
N GLN A 169 8.64 -14.92 3.66
CA GLN A 169 8.81 -13.99 2.54
C GLN A 169 8.66 -14.73 1.21
N LEU A 170 7.74 -14.28 0.36
CA LEU A 170 7.65 -14.70 -1.03
C LEU A 170 8.56 -13.80 -1.88
N GLN A 171 9.36 -14.43 -2.72
CA GLN A 171 10.24 -13.71 -3.66
C GLN A 171 9.50 -13.54 -4.98
N LEU A 172 9.00 -12.33 -5.24
CA LEU A 172 8.30 -12.00 -6.47
C LEU A 172 9.28 -11.53 -7.54
N GLN A 173 9.01 -11.91 -8.78
CA GLN A 173 9.73 -11.42 -9.96
C GLN A 173 8.74 -10.72 -10.89
N ALA A 174 9.17 -9.60 -11.46
CA ALA A 174 8.52 -8.98 -12.60
C ALA A 174 9.17 -9.54 -13.87
N ASN A 175 8.35 -10.07 -14.78
CA ASN A 175 8.74 -10.50 -16.10
C ASN A 175 8.56 -9.33 -17.09
N GLU A 176 9.05 -9.51 -18.32
CA GLU A 176 8.89 -8.52 -19.38
C GLU A 176 7.43 -8.35 -19.81
N GLY A 177 7.11 -7.19 -20.41
CA GLY A 177 5.83 -6.97 -21.09
C GLY A 177 4.73 -6.30 -20.26
N LYS A 178 5.02 -5.82 -19.04
CA LYS A 178 4.02 -5.09 -18.24
C LYS A 178 3.57 -3.80 -18.95
N VAL A 179 2.31 -3.79 -19.40
CA VAL A 179 1.65 -2.58 -19.90
C VAL A 179 1.12 -1.74 -18.74
N HIS A 180 1.33 -0.43 -18.81
CA HIS A 180 0.85 0.54 -17.81
C HIS A 180 -0.69 0.47 -17.65
N ASN A 181 -1.19 0.59 -16.41
CA ASN A 181 -2.62 0.58 -16.07
C ASN A 181 -3.44 -0.65 -16.52
N ARG A 182 -2.78 -1.77 -16.87
CA ARG A 182 -3.47 -3.03 -17.18
C ARG A 182 -3.32 -4.05 -16.05
N ILE A 183 -4.30 -4.91 -15.85
CA ILE A 183 -4.13 -6.11 -15.02
C ILE A 183 -3.52 -7.19 -15.90
N ASP A 184 -2.38 -7.72 -15.47
CA ASP A 184 -1.69 -8.79 -16.18
C ASP A 184 -0.92 -9.67 -15.18
N PRO A 185 -1.52 -10.78 -14.70
CA PRO A 185 -0.85 -11.66 -13.74
C PRO A 185 0.31 -12.46 -14.34
N GLN A 186 0.39 -12.61 -15.67
CA GLN A 186 1.40 -13.46 -16.32
C GLN A 186 2.79 -12.82 -16.31
N VAL A 187 2.85 -11.50 -16.19
CA VAL A 187 4.10 -10.76 -16.06
C VAL A 187 4.70 -10.83 -14.65
N PHE A 188 4.16 -11.66 -13.75
CA PHE A 188 4.74 -11.89 -12.43
C PHE A 188 4.87 -13.38 -12.11
N SER A 189 5.93 -13.73 -11.40
CA SER A 189 6.19 -15.10 -10.97
C SER A 189 6.75 -15.14 -9.54
N LEU A 190 6.73 -16.34 -8.94
CA LEU A 190 7.51 -16.64 -7.74
C LEU A 190 8.89 -17.13 -8.18
N ALA A 191 9.96 -16.54 -7.63
CA ALA A 191 11.34 -16.91 -7.96
C ALA A 191 11.67 -18.37 -7.62
N THR A 192 11.03 -18.88 -6.59
CA THR A 192 11.05 -20.29 -6.23
C THR A 192 9.61 -20.72 -6.06
N GLU A 193 9.25 -21.90 -6.59
CA GLU A 193 7.97 -22.51 -6.24
C GLU A 193 8.11 -23.04 -4.80
N PRO A 194 7.48 -22.39 -3.81
CA PRO A 194 7.62 -22.82 -2.44
C PRO A 194 7.08 -24.24 -2.28
N ARG A 195 7.78 -25.09 -1.52
CA ARG A 195 7.31 -26.42 -1.13
C ARG A 195 6.08 -26.25 -0.21
N ARG A 196 4.92 -25.99 -0.81
CA ARG A 196 3.60 -25.75 -0.19
C ARG A 196 3.57 -24.61 0.84
N PRO A 197 3.64 -23.34 0.42
CA PRO A 197 3.30 -22.25 1.32
C PRO A 197 1.80 -22.35 1.60
N GLN A 198 1.41 -22.23 2.84
CA GLN A 198 0.00 -21.99 3.14
C GLN A 198 -0.28 -20.52 2.77
N LEU A 199 -0.69 -20.25 1.53
CA LEU A 199 -1.10 -18.91 1.08
C LEU A 199 -2.50 -18.54 1.62
N ALA A 200 -2.79 -18.89 2.87
CA ALA A 200 -4.06 -18.58 3.51
C ALA A 200 -4.29 -17.07 3.58
N HIS A 201 -3.26 -16.30 3.93
CA HIS A 201 -3.32 -14.84 3.92
C HIS A 201 -1.96 -14.26 3.53
N VAL A 202 -1.89 -13.61 2.37
CA VAL A 202 -0.68 -12.93 1.89
C VAL A 202 -0.77 -11.42 2.15
N LEU A 203 0.26 -10.87 2.79
CA LEU A 203 0.45 -9.43 2.94
C LEU A 203 1.38 -8.88 1.85
N LEU A 204 0.84 -8.08 0.94
CA LEU A 204 1.60 -7.36 -0.08
C LEU A 204 1.97 -5.97 0.42
N ILE A 205 3.24 -5.59 0.30
CA ILE A 205 3.77 -4.31 0.77
C ILE A 205 4.34 -3.54 -0.43
N GLU A 206 3.88 -2.31 -0.61
CA GLU A 206 4.26 -1.44 -1.73
C GLU A 206 4.62 -0.04 -1.22
N ASP A 207 5.47 0.68 -1.96
CA ASP A 207 5.85 2.03 -1.56
C ASP A 207 4.71 3.02 -1.83
N SER A 208 4.12 2.96 -3.02
CA SER A 208 3.20 3.98 -3.49
C SER A 208 2.15 3.41 -4.44
N TRP A 209 0.93 3.92 -4.31
CA TRP A 209 -0.20 3.56 -5.16
C TRP A 209 -0.62 4.74 -6.03
N THR A 210 -0.53 4.58 -7.35
CA THR A 210 -1.00 5.56 -8.34
C THR A 210 -2.30 5.12 -9.01
N SER A 211 -2.29 4.01 -9.76
CA SER A 211 -3.51 3.36 -10.27
C SER A 211 -3.87 2.13 -9.44
N GLY A 212 -2.88 1.29 -9.16
CA GLY A 212 -3.04 0.01 -8.47
C GLY A 212 -2.70 -1.20 -9.32
N ALA A 213 -2.69 -1.02 -10.64
CA ALA A 213 -2.60 -2.09 -11.62
C ALA A 213 -1.44 -3.07 -11.41
N THR A 214 -0.25 -2.60 -11.03
CA THR A 214 0.91 -3.47 -10.73
C THR A 214 0.64 -4.37 -9.53
N VAL A 215 0.26 -3.78 -8.40
CA VAL A 215 -0.04 -4.52 -7.16
C VAL A 215 -1.20 -5.48 -7.37
N GLN A 216 -2.24 -5.05 -8.09
CA GLN A 216 -3.40 -5.87 -8.39
C GLN A 216 -3.08 -7.00 -9.38
N SER A 217 -2.13 -6.82 -10.29
CA SER A 217 -1.62 -7.90 -11.15
C SER A 217 -0.90 -8.97 -10.32
N VAL A 218 -0.10 -8.56 -9.33
CA VAL A 218 0.52 -9.48 -8.38
C VAL A 218 -0.54 -10.19 -7.54
N ALA A 219 -1.55 -9.48 -7.04
CA ALA A 219 -2.65 -10.09 -6.28
C ALA A 219 -3.40 -11.14 -7.12
N ALA A 220 -3.72 -10.82 -8.37
CA ALA A 220 -4.33 -11.76 -9.32
C ALA A 220 -3.42 -12.99 -9.56
N MET A 221 -2.12 -12.79 -9.74
CA MET A 221 -1.16 -13.89 -9.90
C MET A 221 -1.14 -14.81 -8.67
N LEU A 222 -1.12 -14.25 -7.46
CA LEU A 222 -1.14 -15.03 -6.22
C LEU A 222 -2.48 -15.74 -6.03
N ARG A 223 -3.58 -15.13 -6.43
CA ARG A 223 -4.91 -15.74 -6.44
C ARG A 223 -4.95 -16.98 -7.33
N LEU A 224 -4.39 -16.88 -8.55
CA LEU A 224 -4.25 -18.01 -9.47
C LEU A 224 -3.33 -19.12 -8.92
N ARG A 225 -2.42 -18.79 -8.01
CA ARG A 225 -1.59 -19.73 -7.24
C ARG A 225 -2.24 -20.23 -5.94
N GLY A 226 -3.53 -19.94 -5.71
CA GLY A 226 -4.29 -20.46 -4.58
C GLY A 226 -4.24 -19.62 -3.31
N ALA A 227 -3.83 -18.35 -3.37
CA ALA A 227 -3.96 -17.46 -2.23
C ALA A 227 -5.43 -17.27 -1.84
N ALA A 228 -5.76 -17.49 -0.56
CA ALA A 228 -7.14 -17.42 -0.07
C ALA A 228 -7.55 -16.01 0.38
N HIS A 229 -6.61 -15.23 0.90
CA HIS A 229 -6.82 -13.84 1.27
C HIS A 229 -5.57 -13.00 0.96
N ILE A 230 -5.77 -11.78 0.47
CA ILE A 230 -4.68 -10.88 0.10
C ILE A 230 -4.97 -9.49 0.66
N THR A 231 -4.14 -9.07 1.62
CA THR A 231 -4.13 -7.70 2.13
C THR A 231 -2.97 -6.94 1.51
N VAL A 232 -3.23 -5.73 1.02
CA VAL A 232 -2.22 -4.80 0.52
C VAL A 232 -2.03 -3.68 1.53
N TYR A 233 -0.77 -3.36 1.82
CA TYR A 233 -0.38 -2.13 2.47
C TYR A 233 0.57 -1.32 1.59
N CYS A 234 0.21 -0.07 1.36
CA CYS A 234 1.01 0.88 0.61
C CYS A 234 1.44 2.02 1.55
N MET A 235 2.72 2.39 1.56
CA MET A 235 3.18 3.49 2.41
C MET A 235 2.46 4.80 2.06
N ALA A 236 2.25 5.03 0.76
CA ALA A 236 1.57 6.22 0.26
C ALA A 236 0.51 5.95 -0.82
N ARG A 237 -0.60 6.69 -0.76
CA ARG A 237 -1.52 6.88 -1.88
C ARG A 237 -1.20 8.18 -2.60
N ILE A 238 -0.75 8.09 -3.85
CA ILE A 238 -0.41 9.27 -4.65
C ILE A 238 -1.68 9.99 -5.08
N ILE A 239 -1.78 11.29 -4.82
CA ILE A 239 -2.88 12.15 -5.26
C ILE A 239 -2.33 13.27 -6.13
N ASP A 240 -3.01 13.50 -7.25
CA ASP A 240 -2.72 14.56 -8.20
C ASP A 240 -3.85 15.59 -8.12
N LEU A 241 -3.60 16.70 -7.42
CA LEU A 241 -4.63 17.72 -7.20
C LEU A 241 -4.99 18.45 -8.50
N ASP A 242 -4.05 18.59 -9.44
CA ASP A 242 -4.30 19.24 -10.73
C ASP A 242 -5.18 18.35 -11.62
N TRP A 243 -4.91 17.05 -11.60
CA TRP A 243 -5.80 16.07 -12.24
C TRP A 243 -7.20 16.09 -11.60
N ILE A 244 -7.31 16.18 -10.27
CA ILE A 244 -8.63 16.30 -9.62
C ILE A 244 -9.33 17.58 -10.06
N ALA A 245 -8.66 18.73 -10.01
CA ALA A 245 -9.25 20.01 -10.40
C ALA A 245 -9.74 20.01 -11.86
N SER A 246 -9.10 19.22 -12.73
CA SER A 246 -9.48 19.10 -14.15
C SER A 246 -10.62 18.11 -14.41
N ASN A 247 -10.95 17.22 -13.46
CA ASN A 247 -11.88 16.09 -13.69
C ASN A 247 -13.07 16.05 -12.72
N PHE A 248 -13.06 16.90 -11.68
CA PHE A 248 -14.06 16.93 -10.62
C PHE A 248 -14.41 18.38 -10.27
N ASP A 249 -15.55 18.54 -9.61
CA ASP A 249 -15.97 19.83 -9.08
C ASP A 249 -14.96 20.41 -8.08
N SER A 250 -14.91 21.74 -8.00
CA SER A 250 -13.95 22.46 -7.17
C SER A 250 -14.00 22.06 -5.69
N ASP A 251 -15.14 21.57 -5.21
CA ASP A 251 -15.30 21.17 -3.81
C ASP A 251 -14.63 19.81 -3.51
N VAL A 252 -14.45 18.94 -4.51
CA VAL A 252 -13.70 17.70 -4.36
C VAL A 252 -12.22 17.99 -4.14
N VAL A 253 -11.62 18.83 -4.99
CA VAL A 253 -10.20 19.23 -4.84
C VAL A 253 -9.97 20.00 -3.54
N LYS A 254 -10.90 20.90 -3.15
CA LYS A 254 -10.85 21.56 -1.83
C LYS A 254 -10.92 20.51 -0.72
N GLY A 255 -11.82 19.55 -0.80
CA GLY A 255 -11.98 18.50 0.21
C GLY A 255 -10.66 17.75 0.47
N PHE A 256 -9.99 17.30 -0.59
CA PHE A 256 -8.66 16.69 -0.47
C PHE A 256 -7.62 17.68 0.10
N ARG A 257 -7.54 18.90 -0.43
CA ARG A 257 -6.59 19.92 0.05
C ARG A 257 -6.71 20.24 1.55
N HIS A 258 -7.92 20.18 2.10
CA HIS A 258 -8.18 20.45 3.52
C HIS A 258 -7.93 19.26 4.44
N LEU A 259 -7.68 18.05 3.91
CA LEU A 259 -7.30 16.93 4.74
C LEU A 259 -6.05 17.28 5.56
N ARG A 260 -6.04 16.88 6.82
CA ARG A 260 -4.91 17.07 7.73
C ARG A 260 -4.30 15.72 8.05
N TYR A 261 -3.15 15.75 8.69
CA TYR A 261 -2.63 14.57 9.35
C TYR A 261 -3.67 13.98 10.29
N LYS A 262 -3.72 12.65 10.38
CA LYS A 262 -4.55 11.92 11.34
C LYS A 262 -3.66 10.89 12.03
N ASP A 263 -3.51 11.04 13.34
CA ASP A 263 -2.94 10.00 14.18
C ASP A 263 -4.00 8.89 14.33
N GLN A 264 -3.94 7.85 13.51
CA GLN A 264 -4.90 6.76 13.52
C GLN A 264 -4.23 5.47 13.03
N CYS A 265 -4.77 4.33 13.47
CA CYS A 265 -4.37 3.02 12.97
C CYS A 265 -4.55 2.95 11.43
N PRO A 266 -3.52 2.57 10.65
CA PRO A 266 -3.64 2.48 9.20
C PRO A 266 -4.56 1.34 8.74
N TRP A 267 -4.85 0.36 9.60
CA TRP A 267 -5.71 -0.79 9.28
C TRP A 267 -7.18 -0.52 9.59
N LEU A 268 -7.47 -0.08 10.82
CA LEU A 268 -8.82 0.09 11.35
C LEU A 268 -9.36 1.51 11.21
N LEU A 269 -8.49 2.48 10.90
CA LEU A 269 -8.85 3.89 10.68
C LEU A 269 -9.49 4.56 11.90
N CYS A 270 -9.09 4.11 13.09
CA CYS A 270 -9.48 4.70 14.37
C CYS A 270 -8.27 4.85 15.28
N GLN A 271 -8.40 5.69 16.30
CA GLN A 271 -7.47 5.72 17.42
C GLN A 271 -7.85 4.61 18.38
N HIS A 272 -6.88 3.79 18.75
CA HIS A 272 -7.03 2.80 19.81
C HIS A 272 -5.69 2.57 20.50
N PRO A 273 -5.69 2.10 21.75
CA PRO A 273 -4.47 1.68 22.42
C PRO A 273 -3.73 0.61 21.61
N VAL A 274 -2.40 0.69 21.63
CA VAL A 274 -1.47 -0.27 21.03
C VAL A 274 -0.80 -1.13 22.10
#